data_AF-A0AAE9FAI5-F1
#
_entry.id   AF-A0AAE9FAI5-F1
#
_cell.length_a   1.000
_cell.length_b   1.000
_cell.length_c   1.000
_cell.angle_alpha   90.00
_cell.angle_beta   90.00
_cell.angle_gamma   90.00
#
_symmetry.space_group_name_H-M   'P 1'
#
loop_
_entity.id
_entity.type
_entity.pdbx_description
1 polymer ?
#
loop_
_entity_poly.entity_id
_entity_poly.type
_entity_poly.pdbx_seq_one_letter_code
_entity_poly.pdbx_strand_id
1 'polypeptide(L)'
;MIGLYLYIWQNLMLLSSCILYIPIGLSIRKFSHLASFQGNQPQRYILWQLVTVVSIYTFSYLIIHLSSTEIEMDFYRTFYNALTSMKSTDALAFPLVIQISYLGCNRQNLKTLLKSLKLKKISWKLFGNGQVEDRNQSIYISRSSALALP
;
A
#
# COMPACT_ATOMS: atom_id res chain seq x y z
N MET A 1 -17.06 0.38 -27.36
CA MET A 1 -15.93 0.09 -28.29
C MET A 1 -14.60 0.60 -27.74
N ILE A 2 -14.41 1.90 -27.47
CA ILE A 2 -13.12 2.46 -27.01
C ILE A 2 -12.61 1.86 -25.69
N GLY A 3 -13.49 1.62 -24.71
CA GLY A 3 -13.11 1.02 -23.42
C GLY A 3 -12.54 -0.40 -23.54
N LEU A 4 -13.01 -1.19 -24.52
CA LEU A 4 -12.49 -2.52 -24.80
C LEU A 4 -11.06 -2.46 -25.37
N TYR A 5 -10.78 -1.50 -26.26
CA TYR A 5 -9.43 -1.29 -26.79
C TYR A 5 -8.44 -0.86 -25.71
N LEU A 6 -8.85 0.06 -24.82
CA LEU A 6 -8.03 0.48 -23.69
C LEU A 6 -7.75 -0.68 -22.73
N TYR A 7 -8.74 -1.54 -22.50
CA TYR A 7 -8.59 -2.73 -21.69
C TYR A 7 -7.59 -3.74 -22.28
N ILE A 8 -7.72 -4.06 -23.57
CA ILE A 8 -6.80 -4.99 -24.24
C ILE A 8 -5.38 -4.44 -24.26
N TRP A 9 -5.22 -3.16 -24.58
CA TRP A 9 -3.93 -2.47 -24.62
C TRP A 9 -3.23 -2.47 -23.26
N GLN A 10 -3.96 -2.18 -22.19
CA GLN A 10 -3.41 -2.16 -20.83
C GLN A 10 -2.95 -3.54 -20.37
N ASN A 11 -3.72 -4.59 -20.67
CA ASN A 11 -3.33 -5.97 -20.34
C ASN A 11 -2.07 -6.42 -21.09
N LEU A 12 -1.91 -5.98 -22.34
CA LEU A 12 -0.68 -6.20 -23.12
C LEU A 12 0.55 -5.55 -22.49
N MET A 13 0.42 -4.32 -21.99
CA MET A 13 1.49 -3.61 -21.26
C MET A 13 1.85 -4.31 -19.94
N LEU A 14 0.85 -4.84 -19.23
CA LEU A 14 1.06 -5.57 -17.98
C LEU A 14 1.78 -6.91 -18.23
N LEU A 15 1.37 -7.66 -19.27
CA LEU A 15 2.04 -8.90 -19.70
C LEU A 15 3.50 -8.64 -20.09
N SER A 16 3.74 -7.58 -20.84
CA SER A 16 5.10 -7.18 -21.25
C SER A 16 5.99 -6.88 -20.04
N SER A 17 5.44 -6.20 -19.03
CA SER A 17 6.15 -5.91 -17.77
C SER A 17 6.51 -7.19 -17.00
N CYS A 18 5.61 -8.18 -16.96
CA CYS A 18 5.87 -9.47 -16.33
C CYS A 18 6.96 -10.26 -17.08
N ILE A 19 6.95 -10.27 -18.41
CA ILE A 19 7.96 -10.97 -19.23
C ILE A 19 9.35 -10.39 -19.02
N LEU A 20 9.47 -9.05 -19.00
CA LEU A 20 10.74 -8.35 -18.77
C LEU A 20 11.34 -8.64 -17.39
N TYR A 21 10.54 -9.13 -16.45
CA TYR A 21 11.01 -9.45 -15.12
C TYR A 21 11.89 -10.71 -15.04
N ILE A 22 11.62 -11.67 -15.92
CA ILE A 22 12.37 -12.93 -16.03
C ILE A 22 13.85 -12.67 -16.41
N PRO A 23 14.19 -11.93 -17.49
CA PRO A 23 15.58 -11.64 -17.85
C PRO A 23 16.27 -10.72 -16.84
N ILE A 24 15.54 -9.83 -16.17
CA ILE A 24 16.07 -9.00 -15.07
C ILE A 24 16.49 -9.89 -13.89
N GLY A 25 15.65 -10.85 -13.50
CA GLY A 25 16.00 -11.82 -12.45
C GLY A 25 17.22 -12.68 -12.78
N LEU A 26 17.35 -13.09 -14.05
CA LEU A 26 18.50 -13.88 -14.52
C LEU A 26 19.79 -13.06 -14.62
N SER A 27 19.72 -11.81 -15.10
CA SER A 27 20.88 -10.94 -15.23
C SER A 27 21.47 -10.53 -13.87
N ILE A 28 20.59 -10.29 -12.90
CA ILE A 28 20.95 -9.96 -11.51
C ILE A 28 21.70 -11.12 -10.83
N ARG A 29 21.30 -12.38 -11.07
CA ARG A 29 22.01 -13.56 -10.54
C ARG A 29 23.45 -13.66 -11.02
N LYS A 30 23.75 -13.19 -12.24
CA LYS A 30 25.10 -13.18 -12.81
C LYS A 30 26.08 -12.27 -12.05
N PHE A 31 25.58 -11.22 -11.39
CA PHE A 31 26.39 -10.28 -10.61
C PHE A 31 26.43 -10.59 -9.10
N SER A 32 25.92 -11.77 -8.70
CA SER A 32 25.82 -12.19 -7.30
C SER A 32 27.16 -12.31 -6.57
N HIS A 33 28.27 -12.36 -7.29
CA HIS A 33 29.62 -12.48 -6.72
C HIS A 33 30.16 -11.15 -6.16
N LEU A 34 29.60 -9.99 -6.53
CA LEU A 34 30.12 -8.71 -6.06
C LEU A 34 29.70 -8.44 -4.60
N ALA A 35 30.63 -7.92 -3.78
CA ALA A 35 30.37 -7.57 -2.38
C ALA A 35 29.20 -6.57 -2.19
N SER A 36 29.02 -5.65 -3.15
CA SER A 36 27.88 -4.72 -3.20
C SER A 36 26.53 -5.43 -3.37
N PHE A 37 26.51 -6.61 -4.00
CA PHE A 37 25.32 -7.42 -4.20
C PHE A 37 24.89 -8.13 -2.90
N GLN A 38 25.85 -8.60 -2.11
CA GLN A 38 25.59 -9.24 -0.82
C GLN A 38 25.07 -8.23 0.22
N GLY A 39 25.58 -7.00 0.21
CA GLY A 39 25.17 -5.93 1.12
C GLY A 39 23.80 -5.31 0.79
N ASN A 40 23.53 -5.00 -0.48
CA ASN A 40 22.32 -4.24 -0.87
C ASN A 40 21.19 -5.08 -1.46
N GLN A 41 21.41 -6.36 -1.78
CA GLN A 41 20.42 -7.29 -2.35
C GLN A 41 19.50 -6.63 -3.41
N PRO A 42 20.06 -6.07 -4.49
CA PRO A 42 19.31 -5.30 -5.50
C PRO A 42 18.16 -6.08 -6.12
N GLN A 43 18.24 -7.42 -6.13
CA GLN A 43 17.16 -8.31 -6.53
C GLN A 43 15.86 -8.05 -5.74
N ARG A 44 15.95 -7.86 -4.43
CA ARG A 44 14.77 -7.61 -3.57
C ARG A 44 14.17 -6.24 -3.84
N TYR A 45 15.02 -5.24 -4.12
CA TYR A 45 14.56 -3.90 -4.46
C TYR A 45 13.74 -3.90 -5.73
N ILE A 46 14.27 -4.51 -6.79
CA ILE A 46 13.58 -4.58 -8.08
C ILE A 46 12.31 -5.43 -7.98
N LEU A 47 12.25 -6.42 -7.08
CA LEU A 47 11.04 -7.24 -6.82
C LEU A 47 9.94 -6.42 -6.17
N TRP A 48 10.27 -5.73 -5.09
CA TRP A 48 9.32 -4.87 -4.41
C TRP A 48 8.87 -3.70 -5.27
N GLN A 49 9.77 -3.15 -6.09
CA GLN A 49 9.45 -2.11 -7.06
C GLN A 49 8.39 -2.60 -8.05
N LEU A 50 8.56 -3.79 -8.64
CA LEU A 50 7.56 -4.34 -9.55
C LEU A 50 6.24 -4.67 -8.84
N VAL A 51 6.29 -5.33 -7.68
CA VAL A 51 5.07 -5.63 -6.90
C VAL A 51 4.30 -4.35 -6.59
N THR A 52 4.99 -3.28 -6.21
CA THR A 52 4.35 -2.00 -5.88
C THR A 52 3.76 -1.32 -7.11
N VAL A 53 4.49 -1.27 -8.23
CA VAL A 53 4.00 -0.71 -9.49
C VAL A 53 2.76 -1.48 -9.95
N VAL A 54 2.83 -2.80 -10.06
CA VAL A 54 1.67 -3.60 -10.48
C VAL A 54 0.48 -3.39 -9.55
N SER A 55 0.69 -3.34 -8.23
CA SER A 55 -0.38 -3.10 -7.26
C SER A 55 -1.03 -1.73 -7.40
N ILE A 56 -0.23 -0.66 -7.60
CA ILE A 56 -0.75 0.71 -7.75
C ILE A 56 -1.56 0.83 -9.02
N TYR A 57 -1.03 0.41 -10.16
CA TYR A 57 -1.69 0.60 -11.45
C TYR A 57 -2.94 -0.29 -11.61
N THR A 58 -2.95 -1.51 -11.05
CA THR A 58 -4.16 -2.35 -11.03
C THR A 58 -5.25 -1.75 -10.13
N PHE A 59 -4.90 -1.16 -9.00
CA PHE A 59 -5.85 -0.49 -8.11
C PHE A 59 -6.38 0.81 -8.69
N SER A 60 -5.53 1.65 -9.30
CA SER A 60 -5.95 2.86 -10.02
C SER A 60 -6.90 2.52 -11.17
N TYR A 61 -6.62 1.45 -11.91
CA TYR A 61 -7.52 0.97 -12.96
C TYR A 61 -8.88 0.51 -12.40
N LEU A 62 -8.89 -0.24 -11.30
CA LEU A 62 -10.14 -0.67 -10.64
C LEU A 62 -11.01 0.53 -10.22
N ILE A 63 -10.40 1.58 -9.66
CA ILE A 63 -11.10 2.82 -9.28
C ILE A 63 -11.72 3.50 -10.50
N ILE A 64 -10.95 3.64 -11.59
CA ILE A 64 -11.44 4.28 -12.81
C ILE A 64 -12.61 3.48 -13.39
N HIS A 65 -12.50 2.15 -13.42
CA HIS A 65 -13.56 1.26 -13.92
C HIS A 65 -14.83 1.35 -13.07
N LEU A 66 -14.70 1.34 -11.73
CA LEU A 66 -15.84 1.50 -10.81
C LEU A 66 -16.50 2.89 -10.92
N SER A 67 -15.71 3.93 -11.22
CA SER A 67 -16.23 5.30 -11.40
C SER A 67 -16.90 5.51 -12.77
N SER A 68 -16.72 4.58 -13.72
CA SER A 68 -17.20 4.71 -15.11
C SER A 68 -18.57 4.07 -15.35
N THR A 69 -19.22 3.52 -14.32
CA THR A 69 -20.50 2.79 -14.46
C THR A 69 -21.71 3.67 -14.71
N GLU A 70 -21.58 4.98 -14.63
CA GLU A 70 -22.63 5.91 -15.01
C GLU A 70 -22.08 7.01 -15.91
N ILE A 71 -22.91 7.47 -16.85
CA ILE A 71 -22.77 8.63 -17.74
C ILE A 71 -22.37 8.24 -19.18
N GLU A 72 -23.32 8.38 -20.11
CA GLU A 72 -23.04 8.67 -21.52
C GLU A 72 -22.17 9.93 -21.59
N MET A 73 -20.90 9.78 -21.95
CA MET A 73 -19.91 10.85 -21.89
C MET A 73 -19.41 11.24 -23.26
N ASP A 74 -19.41 12.54 -23.54
CA ASP A 74 -18.70 13.15 -24.66
C ASP A 74 -17.21 12.75 -24.67
N PHE A 75 -16.69 12.40 -25.85
CA PHE A 75 -15.31 11.95 -26.09
C PHE A 75 -14.26 12.82 -25.39
N TYR A 76 -14.45 14.15 -25.43
CA TYR A 76 -13.52 15.12 -24.86
C TYR A 76 -13.42 15.03 -23.32
N ARG A 77 -14.55 14.84 -22.63
CA ARG A 77 -14.58 14.79 -21.16
C ARG A 77 -13.94 13.51 -20.64
N THR A 78 -14.20 12.37 -21.30
CA THR A 78 -13.56 11.08 -20.98
C THR A 78 -12.05 11.15 -21.20
N PHE A 79 -11.61 11.74 -22.31
CA PHE A 79 -10.18 11.91 -22.60
C PHE A 79 -9.49 12.82 -21.59
N TYR A 80 -10.08 13.97 -21.25
CA TYR A 80 -9.53 14.91 -20.28
C TYR A 80 -9.41 14.29 -18.87
N ASN A 81 -10.44 13.55 -18.44
CA ASN A 81 -10.42 12.87 -17.15
C ASN A 81 -9.38 11.76 -17.09
N ALA A 82 -9.22 10.98 -18.17
CA ALA A 82 -8.18 9.95 -18.26
C ALA A 82 -6.76 10.54 -18.22
N LEU A 83 -6.53 11.66 -18.90
CA LEU A 83 -5.24 12.34 -18.90
C LEU A 83 -4.89 12.91 -17.52
N THR A 84 -5.90 13.47 -16.85
CA THR A 84 -5.75 14.03 -15.49
C THR A 84 -5.50 12.93 -14.47
N SER A 85 -6.20 11.80 -14.56
CA SER A 85 -6.00 10.67 -13.65
C SER A 85 -4.61 10.04 -13.83
N MET A 86 -4.15 9.84 -15.06
CA MET A 86 -2.80 9.33 -15.34
C MET A 86 -1.71 10.20 -14.70
N LYS A 87 -1.75 11.53 -14.90
CA LYS A 87 -0.77 12.44 -14.30
C LYS A 87 -0.78 12.38 -12.77
N SER A 88 -1.97 12.33 -12.17
CA SER A 88 -2.12 12.26 -10.72
C SER A 88 -1.60 10.93 -10.16
N THR A 89 -1.86 9.82 -10.86
CA THR A 89 -1.39 8.49 -10.49
C THR A 89 0.13 8.43 -10.57
N ASP A 90 0.76 8.95 -11.62
CA ASP A 90 2.22 8.94 -11.78
C ASP A 90 2.92 9.76 -10.69
N ALA A 91 2.38 10.95 -10.39
CA ALA A 91 2.91 11.84 -9.35
C ALA A 91 2.86 11.19 -7.95
N LEU A 92 1.84 10.38 -7.67
CA LEU A 92 1.72 9.63 -6.42
C LEU A 92 2.51 8.31 -6.43
N ALA A 93 2.55 7.63 -7.58
CA ALA A 93 3.20 6.33 -7.73
C ALA A 93 4.71 6.45 -7.53
N PHE A 94 5.36 7.48 -8.08
CA PHE A 94 6.82 7.65 -7.97
C PHE A 94 7.34 7.60 -6.52
N PRO A 95 6.87 8.47 -5.60
CA PRO A 95 7.36 8.46 -4.21
C PRO A 95 6.92 7.19 -3.47
N LEU A 96 5.71 6.67 -3.72
CA LEU A 96 5.20 5.47 -3.06
C LEU A 96 5.98 4.21 -3.47
N VAL A 97 6.30 4.07 -4.75
CA VAL A 97 7.11 2.98 -5.27
C VAL A 97 8.49 3.00 -4.63
N ILE A 98 9.14 4.16 -4.54
CA ILE A 98 10.45 4.29 -3.89
C ILE A 98 10.37 3.91 -2.41
N GLN A 99 9.39 4.44 -1.66
CA GLN A 99 9.25 4.20 -0.23
C GLN A 99 8.91 2.74 0.09
N ILE A 100 7.98 2.12 -0.64
CA ILE A 100 7.59 0.72 -0.44
C ILE A 100 8.72 -0.21 -0.86
N SER A 101 9.44 0.10 -1.95
CA SER A 101 10.60 -0.68 -2.38
C SER A 101 11.71 -0.66 -1.33
N TYR A 102 12.00 0.53 -0.79
CA TYR A 102 12.98 0.70 0.28
C TYR A 102 12.57 -0.05 1.56
N LEU A 103 11.30 0.05 1.94
CA LEU A 103 10.75 -0.66 3.10
C LEU A 103 10.80 -2.19 2.91
N GLY A 104 10.42 -2.68 1.74
CA GLY A 104 10.42 -4.11 1.41
C GLY A 104 11.82 -4.73 1.39
N CYS A 105 12.85 -3.93 1.10
CA CYS A 105 14.25 -4.34 1.22
C CYS A 105 14.68 -4.51 2.68
N ASN A 106 14.18 -3.66 3.59
CA ASN A 106 14.46 -3.77 5.02
C ASN A 106 13.46 -4.71 5.71
N ARG A 107 13.83 -6.00 5.78
CA ARG A 107 13.02 -7.05 6.41
C ARG A 107 12.59 -6.74 7.85
N GLN A 108 13.37 -5.97 8.61
CA GLN A 108 12.99 -5.57 9.97
C GLN A 108 11.92 -4.48 9.95
N ASN A 109 12.09 -3.45 9.12
CA ASN A 109 11.09 -2.38 8.96
C ASN A 109 9.77 -2.92 8.42
N LEU A 110 9.80 -3.84 7.46
CA LEU A 110 8.61 -4.50 6.94
C LEU A 110 7.87 -5.32 8.01
N LYS A 111 8.60 -6.05 8.86
CA LYS A 111 8.00 -6.79 9.99
C LYS A 111 7.34 -5.84 10.99
N THR A 112 7.97 -4.71 11.30
CA THR A 112 7.40 -3.69 12.18
C THR A 112 6.14 -3.08 11.58
N LEU A 113 6.11 -2.80 10.28
CA LEU A 113 4.93 -2.27 9.58
C LEU A 113 3.80 -3.30 9.49
N LEU A 114 4.09 -4.57 9.21
CA LEU A 114 3.07 -5.63 9.24
C LEU A 114 2.53 -5.85 10.66
N LYS A 115 3.36 -5.68 11.69
CA LYS A 115 2.94 -5.73 13.10
C LYS A 115 2.03 -4.54 13.44
N SER A 116 2.35 -3.32 12.99
CA SER A 116 1.50 -2.14 13.20
C SER A 116 0.17 -2.23 12.43
N LEU A 117 0.15 -2.83 11.23
CA LEU A 117 -1.08 -3.10 10.49
C LEU A 117 -1.95 -4.19 11.14
N LYS A 118 -1.34 -5.24 11.72
CA LYS A 118 -2.06 -6.25 12.50
C LYS A 118 -2.64 -5.72 13.83
N LEU A 119 -2.07 -4.65 14.38
CA LEU A 119 -2.53 -4.04 15.64
C LEU A 119 -3.81 -3.20 15.49
N LYS A 120 -4.21 -2.82 14.26
CA LYS A 120 -5.44 -2.03 14.06
C LYS A 120 -6.73 -2.81 14.34
N LYS A 121 -6.70 -4.15 14.34
CA LYS A 121 -7.84 -5.01 14.76
C LYS A 121 -8.09 -5.00 16.28
N ILE A 122 -7.17 -4.46 17.09
CA ILE A 122 -7.23 -4.45 18.56
C ILE A 122 -7.45 -3.03 19.12
N SER A 123 -7.06 -1.99 18.39
CA SER A 123 -7.15 -0.59 18.85
C SER A 123 -8.59 -0.14 19.19
N TRP A 124 -9.60 -0.62 18.47
CA TRP A 124 -11.01 -0.30 18.77
C TRP A 124 -11.51 -0.94 20.08
N LYS A 125 -10.83 -2.01 20.55
CA LYS A 125 -11.18 -2.73 21.78
C LYS A 125 -10.51 -2.15 23.03
N LEU A 126 -9.50 -1.30 22.89
CA LEU A 126 -8.80 -0.63 24.01
C LEU A 126 -9.41 0.74 24.35
N PHE A 127 -9.90 1.48 23.35
CA PHE A 127 -10.53 2.79 23.61
C PHE A 127 -11.96 2.71 24.17
N GLY A 128 -12.60 1.53 24.12
CA GLY A 128 -13.93 1.29 24.67
C GLY A 128 -13.97 0.82 26.13
N ASN A 129 -12.83 0.46 26.74
CA ASN A 129 -12.79 -0.12 28.09
C ASN A 129 -12.09 0.75 29.15
N GLY A 130 -11.31 1.76 28.73
CA GLY A 130 -10.57 2.62 29.66
C GLY A 130 -11.43 3.55 30.52
N GLN A 131 -12.67 3.86 30.11
CA GLN A 131 -13.56 4.74 30.89
C GLN A 131 -14.27 4.04 32.06
N VAL A 132 -14.26 2.70 32.12
CA VAL A 132 -14.95 1.94 33.19
C VAL A 132 -14.03 1.78 34.41
N GLU A 133 -12.72 1.66 34.21
CA GLU A 133 -11.72 1.48 35.28
C GLU A 133 -11.60 2.75 36.17
N ASP A 134 -11.53 3.93 35.57
CA ASP A 134 -11.41 5.22 36.28
C ASP A 134 -12.65 5.53 37.16
N ARG A 135 -13.83 5.08 36.72
CA ARG A 135 -15.07 5.25 37.49
C ARG A 135 -15.09 4.35 38.73
N ASN A 136 -14.55 3.14 38.63
CA ASN A 136 -14.48 2.23 39.75
C ASN A 136 -13.45 2.68 40.78
N GLN A 137 -12.26 3.13 40.36
CA GLN A 137 -11.23 3.65 41.28
C GLN A 137 -11.69 4.87 42.08
N SER A 138 -12.41 5.80 41.46
CA SER A 138 -12.99 6.95 42.18
C SER A 138 -14.04 6.55 43.22
N ILE A 139 -14.84 5.51 42.96
CA ILE A 139 -15.80 4.95 43.93
C ILE A 139 -15.08 4.33 45.13
N TYR A 140 -13.99 3.59 44.92
CA TYR A 140 -13.22 2.99 46.01
C TYR A 140 -12.54 4.04 46.89
N ILE A 141 -11.98 5.09 46.28
CA ILE A 141 -11.33 6.19 47.02
C ILE A 141 -12.37 6.96 47.85
N SER A 142 -13.56 7.24 47.29
CA SER A 142 -14.64 7.93 48.02
C SER A 142 -15.19 7.12 49.20
N ARG A 143 -15.16 5.79 49.13
CA ARG A 143 -15.66 4.91 50.19
C ARG A 143 -14.63 4.73 51.30
N SER A 144 -13.34 4.73 50.95
CA SER A 144 -12.23 4.69 51.91
C SER A 144 -12.11 5.96 52.74
N SER A 145 -12.37 7.13 52.17
CA SER A 145 -12.34 8.40 52.91
C SER A 145 -13.54 8.59 53.84
N ALA A 146 -14.70 8.00 53.50
CA ALA A 146 -15.89 8.03 54.35
C ALA A 146 -15.79 7.13 55.60
N LEU A 147 -14.95 6.08 55.56
CA LEU A 147 -14.71 5.17 56.70
C LEU A 147 -13.60 5.65 57.64
N ALA A 148 -12.87 6.72 57.27
CA ALA A 148 -11.73 7.23 58.01
C ALA A 148 -12.05 8.44 58.90
N LEU A 149 -13.33 8.79 59.06
CA LEU A 149 -13.74 9.85 59.99
C LEU A 149 -14.22 9.21 61.32
N PRO A 150 -13.70 9.64 62.48
CA PRO A 150 -14.16 9.22 63.80
C PRO A 150 -15.52 9.79 64.19
#